data_AF-A0A420DBD3-F1
#
_entry.id   AF-A0A420DBD3-F1
#
_cell.length_a   1.000
_cell.length_b   1.000
_cell.length_c   1.000
_cell.angle_alpha   90.00
_cell.angle_beta   90.00
_cell.angle_gamma   90.00
#
_symmetry.space_group_name_H-M   'P 1'
#
loop_
_entity.id
_entity.type
_entity.pdbx_description
1 polymer ?
#
loop_
_entity_poly.entity_id
_entity_poly.type
_entity_poly.pdbx_seq_one_letter_code
_entity_poly.pdbx_strand_id
1 'polypeptide(L)'
;MNFSEEILNTALEMSMEFGENWLRPIHERIHKKYPDISSEDLDKLNSICKKVNQFANNYIYKGGSVINGEIEFVNFNQFKKDILLKYSWISENNLSYLYSQSCYYARK
;
A
#
# COMPACT_ATOMS: atom_id res chain seq x y z
N MET A 1 20.52 0.38 -3.97
CA MET A 1 20.39 0.29 -2.50
C MET A 1 19.19 -0.61 -2.21
N ASN A 2 19.35 -1.60 -1.34
CA ASN A 2 18.23 -2.40 -0.85
C ASN A 2 17.73 -1.76 0.43
N PHE A 3 16.45 -1.37 0.48
CA PHE A 3 15.82 -0.85 1.69
C PHE A 3 15.54 -2.02 2.64
N SER A 4 15.65 -1.78 3.96
CA SER A 4 15.18 -2.76 4.93
C SER A 4 13.67 -2.91 4.85
N GLU A 5 13.16 -4.08 5.24
CA GLU A 5 11.71 -4.32 5.30
C GLU A 5 11.02 -3.34 6.26
N GLU A 6 11.71 -2.90 7.32
CA GLU A 6 11.21 -1.91 8.26
C GLU A 6 10.95 -0.54 7.60
N ILE A 7 11.90 -0.05 6.80
CA ILE A 7 11.76 1.23 6.08
C ILE A 7 10.64 1.11 5.05
N LEU A 8 10.60 -0.01 4.31
CA LEU A 8 9.56 -0.25 3.30
C LEU A 8 8.16 -0.29 3.92
N ASN A 9 8.00 -0.98 5.05
CA ASN A 9 6.72 -1.05 5.76
C ASN A 9 6.31 0.29 6.35
N THR A 10 7.25 1.04 6.93
CA THR A 10 6.96 2.40 7.43
C THR A 10 6.52 3.31 6.28
N ALA A 11 7.23 3.28 5.15
CA ALA A 11 6.89 4.09 3.97
C ALA A 11 5.51 3.74 3.41
N LEU A 12 5.20 2.44 3.32
CA LEU A 12 3.91 1.96 2.85
C LEU A 12 2.78 2.39 3.79
N GLU A 13 2.95 2.22 5.10
CA GLU A 13 1.98 2.66 6.12
C GLU A 13 1.66 4.16 5.96
N MET A 14 2.68 5.01 5.91
CA MET A 14 2.53 6.46 5.71
C MET A 14 1.82 6.84 4.40
N SER A 15 2.00 6.02 3.35
CA SER A 15 1.35 6.24 2.05
C SER A 15 -0.15 5.93 2.07
N MET A 16 -0.60 5.14 3.04
CA MET A 16 -1.99 4.71 3.19
C MET A 16 -2.75 5.53 4.25
N GLU A 17 -2.10 6.46 4.94
CA GLU A 17 -2.73 7.32 5.95
C GLU A 17 -3.90 8.14 5.37
N PHE A 18 -5.01 8.16 6.11
CA PHE A 18 -6.16 9.03 5.86
C PHE A 18 -6.12 10.27 6.78
N GLY A 19 -7.05 11.21 6.58
CA GLY A 19 -7.16 12.42 7.40
C GLY A 19 -6.19 13.50 6.96
N GLU A 20 -5.51 14.15 7.90
CA GLU A 20 -4.63 15.29 7.62
C GLU A 20 -3.49 14.95 6.65
N ASN A 21 -3.07 13.69 6.59
CA ASN A 21 -1.99 13.21 5.73
C ASN A 21 -2.46 12.53 4.44
N TRP A 22 -3.76 12.59 4.13
CA TRP A 22 -4.29 11.98 2.91
C TRP A 22 -3.68 12.61 1.66
N LEU A 23 -3.09 11.77 0.79
CA LEU A 23 -2.39 12.14 -0.45
C LEU A 23 -1.15 13.03 -0.25
N ARG A 24 -0.70 13.22 1.00
CA ARG A 24 0.53 13.96 1.26
C ARG A 24 1.76 13.15 0.86
N PRO A 25 2.80 13.78 0.29
CA PRO A 25 4.08 13.13 0.06
C PRO A 25 4.60 12.43 1.33
N ILE A 26 5.24 11.26 1.15
CA ILE A 26 5.87 10.56 2.28
C ILE A 26 7.28 11.10 2.57
N HIS A 27 7.88 11.88 1.66
CA HIS A 27 9.26 12.36 1.73
C HIS A 27 9.62 13.01 3.06
N GLU A 28 8.92 14.08 3.45
CA GLU A 28 9.24 14.81 4.68
C GLU A 28 9.04 13.94 5.92
N ARG A 29 8.00 13.08 5.91
CA ARG A 29 7.67 12.19 7.03
C ARG A 29 8.68 11.07 7.18
N ILE A 30 9.14 10.49 6.08
CA ILE A 30 10.18 9.46 6.06
C ILE A 30 11.53 10.06 6.43
N HIS A 31 11.89 11.21 5.86
CA HIS A 31 13.15 11.88 6.18
C HIS A 31 13.23 12.28 7.66
N LYS A 32 12.11 12.70 8.26
CA LYS A 32 12.05 12.98 9.71
C LYS A 32 12.36 11.73 10.57
N LYS A 33 11.98 10.53 10.12
CA LYS A 33 12.20 9.28 10.85
C LYS A 33 13.54 8.60 10.49
N TYR A 34 14.00 8.77 9.26
CA TYR A 34 15.24 8.22 8.72
C TYR A 34 16.03 9.34 8.02
N PRO A 35 16.74 10.20 8.77
CA PRO A 35 17.42 11.38 8.23
C PRO A 35 18.53 11.07 7.23
N ASP A 36 19.11 9.87 7.29
CA ASP A 36 20.21 9.46 6.43
C ASP A 36 19.75 9.02 5.02
N ILE A 37 18.43 8.96 4.76
CA ILE A 37 17.91 8.61 3.44
C ILE A 37 18.06 9.80 2.50
N SER A 38 18.76 9.58 1.38
CA SER A 38 18.95 10.56 0.32
C SER A 38 17.63 10.95 -0.36
N SER A 39 17.58 12.13 -0.97
CA SER A 39 16.40 12.57 -1.75
C SER A 39 16.01 11.58 -2.86
N GLU A 40 17.00 11.06 -3.60
CA GLU A 40 16.76 10.04 -4.64
C GLU A 40 16.16 8.75 -4.07
N ASP A 41 16.54 8.37 -2.85
CA ASP A 41 15.99 7.19 -2.21
C ASP A 41 14.59 7.43 -1.65
N LEU A 42 14.28 8.64 -1.18
CA LEU A 42 12.91 9.05 -0.85
C LEU A 42 11.99 8.96 -2.08
N ASP A 43 12.47 9.40 -3.25
CA ASP A 43 11.73 9.26 -4.51
C ASP A 43 11.49 7.80 -4.89
N LYS A 44 12.51 6.94 -4.71
CA LYS A 44 12.38 5.49 -4.95
C LYS A 44 11.36 4.86 -4.00
N LEU A 45 11.40 5.18 -2.71
CA LEU A 45 10.44 4.69 -1.72
C LEU A 45 9.01 5.10 -2.09
N ASN A 46 8.81 6.38 -2.42
CA ASN A 46 7.49 6.88 -2.85
C ASN A 46 6.99 6.16 -4.11
N SER A 47 7.88 5.91 -5.08
CA SER A 47 7.56 5.16 -6.30
C SER A 47 7.17 3.71 -5.99
N ILE A 48 7.86 3.05 -5.05
CA ILE A 48 7.53 1.70 -4.59
C ILE A 48 6.14 1.68 -3.96
N CYS A 49 5.86 2.58 -3.00
CA CYS A 49 4.55 2.66 -2.35
C CYS A 49 3.42 2.91 -3.36
N LYS A 50 3.61 3.83 -4.31
CA LYS A 50 2.63 4.08 -5.39
C LYS A 50 2.35 2.83 -6.21
N LYS A 51 3.38 2.06 -6.58
CA LYS A 51 3.22 0.80 -7.34
C LYS A 51 2.49 -0.27 -6.54
N VAL A 52 2.77 -0.39 -5.24
CA VAL A 52 2.06 -1.32 -4.34
C VAL A 52 0.59 -0.94 -4.24
N ASN A 53 0.29 0.33 -3.94
CA ASN A 53 -1.09 0.84 -3.83
C ASN A 53 -1.85 0.67 -5.15
N GLN A 54 -1.26 1.03 -6.29
CA GLN A 54 -1.88 0.80 -7.61
C GLN A 54 -2.14 -0.67 -7.88
N PHE A 55 -1.19 -1.55 -7.54
CA PHE A 55 -1.35 -2.98 -7.77
C PHE A 55 -2.50 -3.54 -6.93
N ALA A 56 -2.56 -3.23 -5.64
CA ALA A 56 -3.62 -3.67 -4.74
C ALA A 56 -4.99 -3.12 -5.13
N ASN A 57 -5.09 -1.83 -5.44
CA ASN A 57 -6.32 -1.20 -5.92
C ASN A 57 -6.83 -1.88 -7.19
N ASN A 58 -5.94 -2.07 -8.18
CA ASN A 58 -6.30 -2.73 -9.44
C ASN A 58 -6.69 -4.20 -9.23
N TYR A 59 -6.02 -4.89 -8.31
CA TYR A 59 -6.31 -6.27 -7.98
C TYR A 59 -7.73 -6.41 -7.42
N ILE A 60 -8.09 -5.59 -6.42
CA ILE A 60 -9.43 -5.60 -5.82
C ILE A 60 -10.49 -5.15 -6.82
N TYR A 61 -10.23 -4.08 -7.58
CA TYR A 61 -11.18 -3.56 -8.57
C TYR A 61 -11.49 -4.58 -9.67
N LYS A 62 -10.47 -5.28 -10.20
CA LYS A 62 -10.64 -6.27 -11.27
C LYS A 62 -11.13 -7.62 -10.77
N GLY A 63 -10.80 -7.98 -9.54
CA GLY A 63 -11.22 -9.25 -8.93
C GLY A 63 -12.59 -9.18 -8.26
N GLY A 64 -13.12 -7.98 -8.05
CA GLY A 64 -14.47 -7.78 -7.52
C GLY A 64 -15.55 -8.16 -8.53
N SER A 65 -16.67 -8.65 -8.04
CA SER A 65 -17.86 -8.95 -8.83
C SER A 65 -19.07 -8.25 -8.24
N VAL A 66 -20.05 -7.89 -9.07
CA VAL A 66 -21.33 -7.35 -8.59
C VAL A 66 -22.33 -8.50 -8.53
N ILE A 67 -22.81 -8.83 -7.33
CA ILE A 67 -23.81 -9.87 -7.09
C ILE A 67 -24.98 -9.20 -6.37
N ASN A 68 -26.19 -9.31 -6.94
CA ASN A 68 -27.40 -8.71 -6.38
C ASN A 68 -27.30 -7.19 -6.11
N GLY A 69 -26.48 -6.47 -6.88
CA GLY A 69 -26.25 -5.03 -6.69
C GLY A 69 -25.23 -4.68 -5.61
N GLU A 70 -24.65 -5.68 -4.92
CA GLU A 70 -23.57 -5.50 -3.96
C GLU A 70 -22.22 -5.90 -4.58
N ILE A 71 -21.16 -5.20 -4.20
CA ILE A 71 -19.80 -5.55 -4.63
C ILE A 71 -19.25 -6.62 -3.68
N GLU A 72 -19.01 -7.80 -4.21
CA GLU A 72 -18.23 -8.85 -3.55
C GLU A 72 -16.77 -8.73 -3.97
N PHE A 73 -15.88 -8.52 -2.99
CA PHE A 73 -14.45 -8.40 -3.22
C PHE A 73 -13.73 -9.72 -3.03
N VAL A 74 -12.54 -9.83 -3.65
CA VAL A 74 -11.63 -10.96 -3.43
C VAL A 74 -11.37 -11.14 -1.92
N ASN A 75 -11.48 -12.37 -1.43
CA ASN A 75 -11.24 -12.66 -0.01
C ASN A 75 -9.82 -12.23 0.43
N PHE A 76 -9.71 -11.70 1.66
CA PHE A 76 -8.44 -11.22 2.22
C PHE A 76 -7.30 -12.25 2.18
N ASN A 77 -7.57 -13.53 2.44
CA ASN A 77 -6.53 -14.57 2.40
C ASN A 77 -5.97 -14.78 0.99
N GLN A 78 -6.83 -14.70 -0.02
CA GLN A 78 -6.41 -14.79 -1.43
C GLN A 78 -5.62 -13.55 -1.85
N PHE A 79 -6.12 -12.37 -1.48
CA PHE A 79 -5.41 -11.10 -1.65
C PHE A 79 -4.01 -11.15 -1.01
N LYS A 80 -3.93 -11.53 0.27
CA LYS A 80 -2.68 -11.65 1.02
C LYS A 80 -1.68 -12.57 0.31
N LYS A 81 -2.13 -13.77 -0.10
CA LYS A 81 -1.29 -14.73 -0.81
C LYS A 81 -0.70 -14.11 -2.07
N ASP A 82 -1.53 -13.47 -2.90
CA ASP A 82 -1.10 -12.95 -4.20
C ASP A 82 -0.24 -11.69 -4.08
N ILE A 83 -0.52 -10.84 -3.09
CA ILE A 83 0.31 -9.66 -2.80
C ILE A 83 1.70 -10.10 -2.33
N LEU A 84 1.79 -11.06 -1.41
CA LEU A 84 3.07 -11.53 -0.87
C LEU A 84 3.93 -12.27 -1.91
N LEU A 85 3.33 -12.87 -2.94
CA LEU A 85 4.09 -13.41 -4.08
C LEU A 85 4.90 -12.34 -4.82
N LYS A 86 4.42 -11.08 -4.82
CA LYS A 86 5.07 -9.96 -5.50
C LYS A 86 5.86 -9.05 -4.56
N TYR A 87 5.39 -8.90 -3.32
CA TYR A 87 5.92 -7.97 -2.33
C TYR A 87 6.06 -8.69 -0.99
N SER A 88 7.00 -9.64 -0.92
CA SER A 88 7.22 -10.52 0.24
C SER A 88 7.58 -9.81 1.54
N TRP A 89 8.00 -8.55 1.46
CA TRP A 89 8.41 -7.73 2.60
C TRP A 89 7.23 -7.07 3.33
N ILE A 90 6.01 -7.08 2.78
CA ILE A 90 4.88 -6.38 3.40
C ILE A 90 4.42 -7.10 4.66
N SER A 91 4.32 -6.36 5.76
CA SER A 91 3.83 -6.86 7.05
C SER A 91 2.33 -7.16 7.04
N GLU A 92 1.89 -8.00 7.98
CA GLU A 92 0.47 -8.36 8.14
C GLU A 92 -0.43 -7.14 8.38
N ASN A 93 0.05 -6.18 9.17
CA ASN A 93 -0.67 -4.94 9.45
C ASN A 93 -0.86 -4.13 8.17
N ASN A 94 0.20 -3.96 7.38
CA ASN A 94 0.12 -3.24 6.12
C ASN A 94 -0.73 -3.96 5.08
N LEU A 95 -0.71 -5.30 5.03
CA LEU A 95 -1.61 -6.07 4.17
C LEU A 95 -3.08 -5.79 4.50
N SER A 96 -3.42 -5.78 5.79
CA SER A 96 -4.77 -5.53 6.27
C SER A 96 -5.25 -4.11 5.93
N TYR A 97 -4.38 -3.11 6.12
CA TYR A 97 -4.68 -1.72 5.75
C TYR A 97 -4.79 -1.54 4.23
N LEU A 98 -3.85 -2.10 3.47
CA LEU A 98 -3.82 -2.04 2.00
C LEU A 98 -5.09 -2.65 1.41
N TYR A 99 -5.51 -3.81 1.93
CA TYR A 99 -6.75 -4.46 1.53
C TYR A 99 -7.98 -3.58 1.81
N SER A 100 -8.07 -3.07 3.04
CA SER A 100 -9.22 -2.26 3.48
C SER A 100 -9.34 -0.98 2.67
N GLN A 101 -8.23 -0.29 2.44
CA GLN A 101 -8.16 0.91 1.61
C GLN A 101 -8.50 0.60 0.14
N SER A 102 -8.01 -0.51 -0.42
CA SER A 102 -8.33 -0.92 -1.79
C SER A 102 -9.82 -1.21 -1.97
N CYS A 103 -10.44 -1.91 -1.01
CA CYS A 103 -11.88 -2.14 -0.99
C CYS A 103 -12.67 -0.84 -0.86
N TYR A 104 -12.20 0.11 -0.03
CA TYR A 104 -12.83 1.43 0.09
C TYR A 104 -12.83 2.18 -1.24
N TYR A 105 -11.68 2.23 -1.93
CA TYR A 105 -11.58 2.90 -3.23
C TYR A 105 -12.40 2.22 -4.32
N ALA A 106 -12.50 0.89 -4.31
CA ALA A 106 -13.29 0.17 -5.30
C ALA A 106 -14.81 0.31 -5.11
N ARG A 107 -15.28 0.76 -3.93
CA ARG A 107 -16.69 1.09 -3.66
C ARG A 107 -17.08 2.52 -4.06
N LYS A 108 -16.10 3.40 -4.27
CA LYS A 108 -16.31 4.80 -4.66
C LYS A 108 -16.33 4.95 -6.16
#